data_AF-A0AAV2SIA3-F1
#
_entry.id   AF-A0AAV2SIA3-F1
#
_cell.length_a   1.000
_cell.length_b   1.000
_cell.length_c   1.000
_cell.angle_alpha   90.00
_cell.angle_beta   90.00
_cell.angle_gamma   90.00
#
_symmetry.space_group_name_H-M   'P 1'
#
loop_
_entity.id
_entity.type
_entity.pdbx_description
1 polymer ?
#
loop_
_entity_poly.entity_id
_entity_poly.type
_entity_poly.pdbx_seq_one_letter_code
_entity_poly.pdbx_strand_id
1 'polypeptide(L)'
;MGCLMWEAVTLGGTPYADVRSDELATRIYRGRRLQQPQYVGDELYQVMLNCWQNDADERPTFQELEQVLQNICNDDVSPHLLFSFYSSFQYEPYSPNLEFKD
;
A
#
# COMPACT_ATOMS: atom_id res chain seq x y z
N MET A 1 2.78 2.27 8.42
CA MET A 1 3.25 1.09 7.67
C MET A 1 2.57 0.94 6.30
N GLY A 2 1.25 1.11 6.19
CA GLY A 2 0.52 0.91 4.92
C GLY A 2 1.11 1.61 3.68
N CYS A 3 1.56 2.87 3.78
CA CYS A 3 2.20 3.54 2.64
C CYS A 3 3.50 2.84 2.19
N LEU A 4 4.36 2.43 3.14
CA LEU A 4 5.60 1.72 2.85
C LEU A 4 5.33 0.34 2.24
N MET A 5 4.32 -0.38 2.73
CA MET A 5 3.93 -1.66 2.13
C MET A 5 3.47 -1.46 0.69
N TRP A 6 2.65 -0.43 0.43
CA TRP A 6 2.22 -0.09 -0.93
C TRP A 6 3.41 0.26 -1.83
N GLU A 7 4.34 1.08 -1.37
CA GLU A 7 5.56 1.44 -2.10
C GLU A 7 6.41 0.20 -2.42
N ALA A 8 6.58 -0.72 -1.47
CA ALA A 8 7.34 -1.95 -1.67
C ALA A 8 6.70 -2.87 -2.72
N VAL A 9 5.39 -3.10 -2.65
CA VAL A 9 4.71 -3.98 -3.63
C VAL A 9 4.62 -3.34 -5.00
N THR A 10 4.56 -2.02 -5.08
CA THR A 10 4.58 -1.27 -6.35
C THR A 10 5.98 -1.05 -6.90
N LEU A 11 7.01 -1.61 -6.25
CA LEU A 11 8.40 -1.57 -6.67
C LEU A 11 8.95 -0.13 -6.77
N GLY A 12 8.56 0.72 -5.79
CA GLY A 12 9.01 2.11 -5.69
C GLY A 12 8.08 3.12 -6.37
N GLY A 13 6.80 2.80 -6.54
CA GLY A 13 5.82 3.76 -7.04
C GLY A 13 5.68 4.95 -6.08
N THR A 14 5.51 6.17 -6.61
CA THR A 14 5.34 7.37 -5.78
C THR A 14 3.89 7.44 -5.28
N PRO A 15 3.65 7.42 -3.95
CA PRO A 15 2.29 7.50 -3.40
C PRO A 15 1.58 8.79 -3.79
N TYR A 16 0.32 8.68 -4.22
CA TYR A 16 -0.56 9.82 -4.54
C TYR A 16 0.01 10.80 -5.57
N ALA A 17 0.78 10.32 -6.56
CA ALA A 17 1.38 11.16 -7.60
C ALA A 17 0.36 11.97 -8.43
N ASP A 18 -0.92 11.57 -8.43
CA ASP A 18 -2.02 12.26 -9.09
C ASP A 18 -2.65 13.39 -8.24
N VAL A 19 -2.26 13.52 -6.97
CA VAL A 19 -2.86 14.48 -6.03
C VAL A 19 -1.86 15.57 -5.68
N ARG A 20 -2.29 16.82 -5.78
CA ARG A 20 -1.48 17.96 -5.34
C ARG A 20 -1.27 17.92 -3.83
N SER A 21 -0.07 18.27 -3.38
CA SER A 21 0.31 18.21 -1.95
C SER A 21 -0.60 19.06 -1.05
N ASP A 22 -1.13 20.18 -1.54
CA ASP A 22 -2.06 21.06 -0.82
C ASP A 22 -3.46 20.47 -0.63
N GLU A 23 -3.88 19.53 -1.48
CA GLU A 23 -5.17 18.84 -1.38
C GLU A 23 -5.09 17.50 -0.62
N LEU A 24 -3.91 16.90 -0.54
CA LEU A 24 -3.73 15.51 -0.11
C LEU A 24 -4.34 15.21 1.25
N ALA A 25 -4.07 16.04 2.26
CA ALA A 25 -4.60 15.85 3.61
C ALA A 25 -6.15 15.83 3.63
N THR A 26 -6.77 16.74 2.87
CA THR A 26 -8.24 16.81 2.75
C THR A 26 -8.81 15.57 2.07
N ARG A 27 -8.14 15.07 1.02
CA ARG A 27 -8.57 13.85 0.32
C ARG A 27 -8.45 12.63 1.21
N ILE A 28 -7.35 12.49 1.96
CA ILE A 28 -7.14 11.38 2.92
C ILE A 28 -8.22 11.41 4.00
N TYR A 29 -8.52 12.58 4.57
CA TYR A 29 -9.56 12.70 5.59
C TYR A 29 -10.94 12.28 5.06
N ARG A 30 -11.23 12.55 3.78
CA ARG A 30 -12.46 12.10 3.09
C ARG A 30 -12.44 10.63 2.64
N GLY A 31 -11.43 9.86 3.04
CA GLY A 31 -11.35 8.42 2.76
C GLY A 31 -10.56 8.04 1.51
N ARG A 32 -9.89 8.98 0.82
CA ARG A 32 -9.00 8.61 -0.30
C ARG A 32 -7.86 7.73 0.24
N ARG A 33 -7.62 6.59 -0.41
CA ARG A 33 -6.47 5.71 -0.19
C ARG A 33 -5.79 5.44 -1.53
N LEU A 34 -4.57 4.89 -1.48
CA LEU A 34 -3.89 4.39 -2.66
C LEU A 34 -4.70 3.23 -3.25
N GLN A 35 -4.74 3.10 -4.57
CA GLN A 35 -5.48 2.01 -5.19
C GLN A 35 -4.80 0.67 -4.92
N GLN A 36 -5.60 -0.39 -4.83
CA GLN A 36 -5.11 -1.76 -4.83
C GLN A 36 -4.52 -2.09 -6.21
N PRO A 37 -3.22 -2.41 -6.31
CA PRO A 37 -2.66 -2.87 -7.57
C PRO A 37 -3.20 -4.26 -7.92
N GLN A 38 -3.37 -4.55 -9.20
CA GLN A 38 -3.97 -5.81 -9.69
C GLN A 38 -3.21 -7.08 -9.25
N TYR A 39 -1.94 -6.92 -8.91
CA TYR A 39 -1.02 -7.98 -8.50
C TYR A 39 -0.90 -8.13 -6.97
N VAL A 40 -1.70 -7.39 -6.19
CA VAL A 40 -1.76 -7.47 -4.74
C VAL A 40 -3.10 -8.11 -4.36
N GLY A 41 -3.05 -9.24 -3.66
CA GLY A 41 -4.24 -9.93 -3.17
C GLY A 41 -5.00 -9.13 -2.11
N ASP A 42 -6.30 -9.41 -1.98
CA ASP A 42 -7.21 -8.66 -1.11
C ASP A 42 -6.79 -8.69 0.36
N GLU A 43 -6.25 -9.82 0.84
CA GLU A 43 -5.81 -9.95 2.23
C GLU A 43 -4.64 -9.02 2.56
N LEU A 44 -3.61 -9.02 1.70
CA LEU A 44 -2.48 -8.10 1.85
C LEU A 44 -2.90 -6.63 1.71
N TYR A 45 -3.82 -6.32 0.80
CA TYR A 45 -4.35 -4.97 0.67
C TYR A 45 -5.20 -4.55 1.88
N GLN A 46 -5.95 -5.47 2.49
CA GLN A 46 -6.71 -5.21 3.71
C GLN A 46 -5.79 -4.82 4.88
N VAL A 47 -4.59 -5.41 4.97
CA VAL A 47 -3.57 -4.98 5.95
C VAL A 47 -3.17 -3.52 5.74
N MET A 48 -3.02 -3.09 4.48
CA MET A 48 -2.73 -1.68 4.15
C MET A 48 -3.90 -0.77 4.54
N LEU A 49 -5.14 -1.16 4.25
CA LEU A 49 -6.34 -0.43 4.65
C LEU A 49 -6.43 -0.25 6.18
N ASN A 50 -6.15 -1.32 6.94
CA ASN A 50 -6.12 -1.27 8.41
C ASN A 50 -5.05 -0.30 8.92
N CYS A 51 -3.89 -0.25 8.27
CA CYS A 51 -2.85 0.74 8.59
C CYS A 51 -3.28 2.20 8.32
N TRP A 52 -4.27 2.40 7.45
CA TRP A 52 -4.75 3.70 7.05
C TRP A 52 -6.09 4.08 7.70
N GLN A 53 -6.46 3.50 8.83
CA GLN A 53 -7.62 3.98 9.58
C GLN A 53 -7.45 5.45 9.99
N ASN A 54 -8.56 6.21 9.95
CA ASN A 54 -8.54 7.61 10.35
C ASN A 54 -8.27 7.74 11.84
N ASP A 55 -8.97 6.93 12.64
CA ASP A 55 -8.67 6.77 14.06
C ASP A 55 -7.32 6.06 14.22
N ALA A 56 -6.48 6.60 15.11
CA ALA A 56 -5.18 6.02 15.40
C ALA A 56 -5.30 4.74 16.23
N ASP A 57 -6.32 4.65 17.08
CA ASP A 57 -6.54 3.50 17.98
C ASP A 57 -7.09 2.28 17.22
N GLU A 58 -7.67 2.49 16.04
CA GLU A 58 -8.11 1.42 15.12
C GLU A 58 -6.97 0.88 14.24
N ARG A 59 -5.79 1.50 14.28
CA ARG A 59 -4.63 1.03 13.50
C ARG A 59 -3.95 -0.12 14.23
N PRO A 60 -3.51 -1.16 13.51
CA PRO A 60 -2.80 -2.26 14.13
C PRO A 60 -1.45 -1.79 14.66
N THR A 61 -1.07 -2.35 15.81
CA THR A 61 0.27 -2.23 16.36
C THR A 61 1.28 -2.94 15.46
N PHE A 62 2.58 -2.62 15.63
CA PHE A 62 3.64 -3.31 14.91
C PHE A 62 3.67 -4.83 15.18
N GLN A 63 3.37 -5.24 16.41
CA GLN A 63 3.34 -6.65 16.79
C GLN A 63 2.20 -7.39 16.08
N GLU A 64 1.01 -6.79 15.99
CA GLU A 64 -0.11 -7.36 15.23
C GLU A 64 0.21 -7.41 13.74
N LEU A 65 0.83 -6.36 13.18
CA LEU A 65 1.27 -6.35 11.79
C LEU A 65 2.28 -7.45 11.49
N GLU A 66 3.28 -7.64 12.33
CA GLU A 66 4.26 -8.72 12.18
C GLU A 66 3.57 -10.08 12.15
N GLN A 67 2.67 -10.35 13.09
CA GLN A 67 1.96 -11.62 13.16
C GLN A 67 1.09 -11.87 11.92
N VAL A 68 0.36 -10.85 11.46
CA VAL A 68 -0.50 -10.98 10.26
C VAL A 68 0.35 -11.18 9.01
N LEU A 69 1.45 -10.43 8.84
CA LEU A 69 2.34 -10.59 7.70
C LEU A 69 3.04 -11.95 7.68
N GLN A 70 3.41 -12.48 8.85
CA GLN A 70 3.94 -13.85 8.95
C GLN A 70 2.91 -14.88 8.51
N ASN A 71 1.63 -14.71 8.86
CA ASN A 71 0.58 -15.62 8.42
C ASN A 71 0.39 -15.56 6.90
N ILE A 72 0.33 -14.36 6.32
CA ILE A 72 0.24 -14.15 4.86
C ILE A 72 1.46 -14.78 4.15
N CYS A 73 2.66 -14.62 4.71
CA CYS A 73 3.88 -15.17 4.12
C CYS A 73 3.93 -16.71 4.14
N ASN A 74 3.25 -17.33 5.11
CA ASN A 74 3.19 -18.79 5.27
C ASN A 74 1.93 -19.40 4.64
N ASP A 75 1.10 -18.61 3.95
CA ASP A 75 -0.07 -19.11 3.24
C ASP A 75 0.33 -19.72 1.90
N ASP A 76 0.36 -21.06 1.86
CA ASP A 76 0.64 -21.84 0.64
C ASP A 76 -0.61 -22.05 -0.24
N VAL A 77 -1.78 -21.57 0.19
CA VAL A 77 -3.06 -21.78 -0.50
C VAL A 77 -3.38 -20.62 -1.43
N SER A 78 -3.19 -19.38 -0.97
CA SER A 78 -3.55 -18.18 -1.73
C SER A 78 -2.33 -17.35 -2.10
N PRO A 79 -2.10 -17.06 -3.39
CA PRO A 79 -1.03 -16.16 -3.78
C PRO A 79 -1.40 -14.70 -3.45
N HIS A 80 -0.62 -14.08 -2.55
CA HIS A 80 -0.83 -12.69 -2.10
C HIS A 80 -0.12 -11.64 -2.96
N LEU A 81 0.88 -12.06 -3.73
CA LEU A 81 1.59 -11.27 -4.73
C LEU A 81 1.66 -12.04 -6.05
N LEU A 82 1.15 -11.45 -7.13
CA LEU A 82 0.86 -12.13 -8.39
C LEU A 82 1.75 -11.67 -9.56
N PHE A 83 2.96 -11.14 -9.28
CA PHE A 83 3.82 -10.52 -10.30
C PHE A 83 4.02 -11.36 -11.57
N SER A 84 4.14 -12.68 -11.43
CA SER A 84 4.38 -13.61 -12.54
C SER A 84 3.18 -13.82 -13.48
N PHE A 85 1.98 -13.40 -13.10
CA PHE A 85 0.75 -13.62 -13.87
C PHE A 85 0.36 -12.42 -14.75
N TYR A 86 1.02 -11.27 -14.59
CA TYR A 86 0.69 -10.04 -15.31
C TYR A 86 1.78 -9.66 -16.32
N SER A 87 1.66 -10.18 -17.55
CA SER A 87 2.62 -9.95 -18.63
C SER A 87 2.53 -8.55 -19.28
N SER A 88 1.44 -7.80 -19.03
CA SER A 88 1.22 -6.43 -19.53
C SER A 88 1.34 -5.37 -18.43
N PHE A 89 2.08 -5.69 -17.37
CA PHE A 89 2.25 -4.87 -16.18
C PHE A 89 2.79 -3.46 -16.50
N GLN A 90 2.14 -2.44 -15.93
CA GLN A 90 2.69 -1.09 -15.87
C GLN A 90 3.07 -0.79 -14.41
N TYR A 91 4.31 -0.36 -14.20
CA TYR A 91 4.77 0.12 -12.91
C TYR A 91 3.96 1.36 -12.51
N GLU A 92 3.66 1.47 -11.22
CA GLU A 92 3.18 2.74 -10.69
C GLU A 92 4.23 3.83 -10.94
N PRO A 93 3.82 5.05 -11.30
CA PRO A 93 4.75 6.09 -11.73
C PRO A 93 5.65 6.53 -10.57
N TYR A 94 6.96 6.50 -10.80
CA TYR A 94 7.95 7.14 -9.93
C TYR A 94 8.10 8.62 -10.33
N SER A 95 7.89 9.52 -9.37
CA SER A 95 7.87 10.97 -9.58
C SER A 95 8.96 11.64 -8.72
N PRO A 96 10.20 11.77 -9.21
CA PRO A 96 11.35 12.24 -8.41
C PRO A 96 11.22 13.68 -7.90
N ASN A 97 10.28 14.47 -8.43
CA ASN A 97 10.02 15.83 -7.96
C ASN A 97 9.16 15.88 -6.69
N LEU A 98 8.47 14.78 -6.36
CA LEU A 98 7.64 14.65 -5.17
C LEU A 98 8.39 13.94 -4.02
N GLU A 99 9.53 13.33 -4.31
CA GLU A 99 10.37 12.67 -3.32
C GLU A 99 11.18 13.67 -2.49
N PHE A 100 11.50 13.29 -1.25
CA PHE A 100 12.40 14.06 -0.42
C PHE A 100 13.79 14.13 -1.09
N LYS A 101 14.34 15.34 -1.18
CA LYS A 101 15.71 15.58 -1.64
C LYS A 101 16.59 15.78 -0.41
N ASP A 102 17.61 14.95 -0.29
CA ASP A 102 18.66 15.06 0.74
C ASP A 102 19.35 16.43 0.74
#